data_AF-A0A1G2LD18-F1
#
_entry.id   AF-A0A1G2LD18-F1
#
_cell.length_a   1.000
_cell.length_b   1.000
_cell.length_c   1.000
_cell.angle_alpha   90.00
_cell.angle_beta   90.00
_cell.angle_gamma   90.00
#
_symmetry.space_group_name_H-M   'P 1'
#
loop_
_entity.id
_entity.type
_entity.pdbx_description
1 polymer ?
#
loop_
_entity_poly.entity_id
_entity_poly.type
_entity_poly.pdbx_seq_one_letter_code
_entity_poly.pdbx_strand_id
1 'polypeptide(L)'
;MNTAAAPNLRQPAKKEAAPMATCEVYATDATNRKEPSSSPEHEIAILGLEAQIPAAKQAGLTVQAERLESELAMRRLGLAPLSAEEIQLWRAWLPTAYRVEYLRCECGRTRQKAPFGWGPRPFADYNFDRVPKRVLDLIARMCNECKLDWAEIRTSERAAQDPGLFGGKGNAVALFARWGGSDERLISFEEIRRGLAARGRALTWSRVASGGVLVAAFFAAIGLAMWAPPESNLRAAIWLWAVSAVGLATAAAGIWKRSRVRRAFAYAFR
;
A
#
# COMPACT_ATOMS: atom_id res chain seq x y z
N MET A 1 18.82 -14.62 74.86
CA MET A 1 18.67 -13.42 74.01
C MET A 1 19.36 -13.69 72.68
N ASN A 2 18.74 -13.24 71.58
CA ASN A 2 19.17 -13.24 70.18
C ASN A 2 18.90 -14.53 69.37
N THR A 3 17.71 -14.63 68.76
CA THR A 3 17.31 -14.19 67.40
C THR A 3 17.74 -15.15 66.29
N ALA A 4 16.86 -16.12 66.03
CA ALA A 4 16.87 -16.94 64.82
C ALA A 4 16.48 -16.08 63.61
N ALA A 5 17.37 -16.01 62.62
CA ALA A 5 17.12 -15.35 61.35
C ALA A 5 16.25 -16.26 60.46
N ALA A 6 15.08 -15.76 60.07
CA ALA A 6 14.20 -16.41 59.09
C ALA A 6 14.78 -16.28 57.67
N PRO A 7 14.66 -17.31 56.81
CA PRO A 7 15.10 -17.22 55.43
C PRO A 7 14.15 -16.35 54.60
N ASN A 8 14.77 -15.42 53.87
CA ASN A 8 14.14 -14.47 52.95
C ASN A 8 13.44 -15.23 51.80
N LEU A 9 12.11 -15.30 51.84
CA LEU A 9 11.27 -15.72 50.71
C LEU A 9 11.39 -14.67 49.59
N ARG A 10 12.25 -14.95 48.60
CA ARG A 10 12.28 -14.20 47.34
C ARG A 10 10.91 -14.36 46.66
N GLN A 11 10.11 -13.30 46.68
CA GLN A 11 8.92 -13.20 45.84
C GLN A 11 9.33 -13.32 44.36
N PRO A 12 8.64 -14.14 43.55
CA PRO A 12 8.90 -14.18 42.12
C PRO A 12 8.58 -12.81 41.52
N ALA A 13 9.55 -12.26 40.78
CA ALA A 13 9.40 -11.03 40.03
C ALA A 13 8.08 -11.08 39.23
N LYS A 14 7.22 -10.11 39.50
CA LYS A 14 5.98 -9.87 38.79
C LYS A 14 6.35 -9.74 37.30
N LYS A 15 6.05 -10.75 36.49
CA LYS A 15 6.18 -10.69 35.03
C LYS A 15 5.29 -9.54 34.57
N GLU A 16 5.88 -8.38 34.32
CA GLU A 16 5.21 -7.31 33.58
C GLU A 16 4.79 -7.92 32.24
N ALA A 17 3.47 -7.96 32.02
CA ALA A 17 2.91 -8.36 30.74
C ALA A 17 3.45 -7.39 29.70
N ALA A 18 4.14 -7.93 28.68
CA ALA A 18 4.62 -7.12 27.57
C ALA A 18 3.46 -6.26 27.03
N PRO A 19 3.70 -4.97 26.73
CA PRO A 19 2.66 -4.09 26.20
C PRO A 19 2.05 -4.72 24.94
N MET A 20 0.73 -4.80 24.89
CA MET A 20 0.03 -5.39 23.76
C MET A 20 0.21 -4.50 22.52
N ALA A 21 0.53 -5.11 21.38
CA ALA A 21 0.53 -4.44 20.07
C ALA A 21 -0.75 -3.61 19.87
N THR A 22 -0.61 -2.34 19.46
CA THR A 22 -1.74 -1.51 19.06
C THR A 22 -2.36 -2.11 17.80
N CYS A 23 -3.68 -2.31 17.80
CA CYS A 23 -4.38 -2.97 16.72
C CYS A 23 -5.78 -2.37 16.56
N GLU A 24 -6.06 -1.85 15.36
CA GLU A 24 -7.38 -1.39 14.94
C GLU A 24 -7.96 -2.42 13.97
N VAL A 25 -9.14 -2.96 14.29
CA VAL A 25 -9.89 -3.87 13.43
C VAL A 25 -11.18 -3.15 13.04
N TYR A 26 -11.37 -2.98 11.73
CA TYR A 26 -12.51 -2.24 11.16
C TYR A 26 -13.65 -3.17 10.75
N ALA A 27 -13.39 -4.47 10.59
CA ALA A 27 -14.43 -5.46 10.32
C ALA A 27 -15.23 -5.72 11.60
N THR A 28 -16.52 -5.36 11.60
CA THR A 28 -17.43 -5.72 12.69
C THR A 28 -17.80 -7.19 12.59
N ASP A 29 -17.92 -7.87 13.75
CA ASP A 29 -18.48 -9.22 13.81
C ASP A 29 -19.96 -9.15 13.41
N ALA A 30 -20.24 -9.31 12.11
CA ALA A 30 -21.60 -9.37 11.57
C ALA A 30 -22.46 -10.50 12.20
N THR A 31 -21.86 -11.39 13.01
CA THR A 31 -22.52 -12.50 13.70
C THR A 31 -22.80 -12.26 15.19
N ASN A 32 -22.23 -11.21 15.81
CA ASN A 32 -22.53 -10.89 17.22
C ASN A 32 -23.74 -9.96 17.30
N ARG A 33 -24.91 -10.52 16.97
CA ARG A 33 -26.21 -9.87 16.75
C ARG A 33 -26.87 -9.27 18.01
N LYS A 34 -26.09 -8.79 18.98
CA LYS A 34 -26.59 -8.17 20.21
C LYS A 34 -26.23 -6.70 20.40
N GLU A 35 -25.37 -6.13 19.57
CA GLU A 35 -25.12 -4.69 19.59
C GLU A 35 -25.44 -4.10 18.20
N PRO A 36 -26.41 -3.16 18.10
CA PRO A 36 -26.64 -2.42 16.88
C PRO A 36 -25.47 -1.44 16.69
N SER A 37 -24.36 -1.93 16.14
CA SER A 37 -23.23 -1.11 15.71
C SER A 37 -23.39 -0.57 14.30
N SER A 38 -24.53 -0.80 13.64
CA SER A 38 -24.84 -0.18 12.36
C SER A 38 -25.18 1.29 12.60
N SER A 39 -24.19 2.16 12.40
CA SER A 39 -24.46 3.60 12.20
C SER A 39 -25.62 3.74 11.20
N PRO A 40 -26.62 4.60 11.45
CA PRO A 40 -27.74 4.84 10.53
C PRO A 40 -27.24 5.13 9.10
N GLU A 41 -26.08 5.76 8.97
CA GLU A 41 -25.43 6.05 7.68
C GLU A 41 -25.06 4.78 6.89
N HIS A 42 -24.67 3.70 7.58
CA HIS A 42 -24.33 2.43 6.96
C HIS A 42 -25.58 1.75 6.36
N GLU A 43 -26.68 1.76 7.10
CA GLU A 43 -27.96 1.21 6.64
C GLU A 43 -28.52 2.01 5.46
N ILE A 44 -28.49 3.35 5.56
CA ILE A 44 -28.88 4.24 4.45
C ILE A 44 -28.05 3.96 3.20
N ALA A 45 -26.74 3.75 3.35
CA ALA A 45 -25.86 3.42 2.22
C ALA A 45 -26.21 2.07 1.58
N ILE A 46 -26.49 1.04 2.39
CA ILE A 46 -26.92 -0.27 1.90
C ILE A 46 -28.23 -0.15 1.11
N LEU A 47 -29.24 0.51 1.67
CA LEU A 47 -30.54 0.70 1.02
C LEU A 47 -30.41 1.48 -0.29
N GLY A 48 -29.56 2.51 -0.30
CA GLY A 48 -29.27 3.29 -1.51
C GLY A 48 -28.67 2.44 -2.63
N LEU A 49 -27.74 1.54 -2.31
CA LEU A 49 -27.14 0.63 -3.30
C LEU A 49 -28.13 -0.42 -3.79
N GLU A 50 -28.94 -1.00 -2.90
CA GLU A 50 -29.97 -1.99 -3.26
C GLU A 50 -31.00 -1.41 -4.24
N ALA A 51 -31.34 -0.12 -4.10
CA ALA A 51 -32.21 0.58 -5.04
C ALA A 51 -31.52 0.91 -6.38
N GLN A 52 -30.23 1.23 -6.37
CA GLN A 52 -29.48 1.63 -7.58
C GLN A 52 -29.13 0.45 -8.49
N ILE A 53 -28.87 -0.74 -7.94
CA ILE A 53 -28.45 -1.91 -8.74
C ILE A 53 -29.50 -2.29 -9.80
N PRO A 54 -30.81 -2.43 -9.49
CA PRO A 54 -31.83 -2.71 -10.50
C PRO A 54 -31.92 -1.61 -11.56
N ALA A 55 -31.84 -0.34 -11.17
CA ALA A 55 -31.88 0.78 -12.10
C ALA A 55 -30.69 0.77 -13.08
N ALA A 56 -29.48 0.50 -12.60
CA ALA A 56 -28.30 0.35 -13.43
C ALA A 56 -28.43 -0.83 -14.42
N LYS A 57 -28.98 -1.97 -13.96
CA LYS A 57 -29.25 -3.13 -14.83
C LYS A 57 -30.28 -2.82 -15.91
N GLN A 58 -31.38 -2.16 -15.55
CA GLN A 58 -32.41 -1.76 -16.51
C GLN A 58 -31.88 -0.77 -17.56
N ALA A 59 -30.97 0.12 -17.18
CA ALA A 59 -30.30 1.04 -18.08
C ALA A 59 -29.20 0.37 -18.96
N GLY A 60 -28.94 -0.93 -18.81
CA GLY A 60 -27.89 -1.65 -19.54
C GLY A 60 -26.47 -1.36 -19.05
N LEU A 61 -26.30 -0.70 -17.90
CA LEU A 61 -25.02 -0.34 -17.30
C LEU A 61 -24.42 -1.50 -16.50
N THR A 62 -24.11 -2.61 -17.17
CA THR A 62 -23.69 -3.88 -16.54
C THR A 62 -22.46 -3.74 -15.65
N VAL A 63 -21.41 -3.06 -16.13
CA VAL A 63 -20.17 -2.83 -15.35
C VAL A 63 -20.43 -2.01 -14.09
N GLN A 64 -21.36 -1.05 -14.16
CA GLN A 64 -21.73 -0.23 -13.00
C GLN A 64 -22.54 -1.05 -12.00
N ALA A 65 -23.47 -1.88 -12.46
CA ALA A 65 -24.22 -2.79 -11.61
C ALA A 65 -23.28 -3.75 -10.87
N GLU A 66 -22.30 -4.36 -11.54
CA GLU A 66 -21.31 -5.24 -10.90
C GLU A 66 -20.47 -4.51 -9.84
N ARG A 67 -20.10 -3.25 -10.11
CA ARG A 67 -19.38 -2.42 -9.14
C ARG A 67 -20.23 -2.13 -7.91
N LEU A 68 -21.51 -1.78 -8.10
CA LEU A 68 -22.45 -1.54 -7.00
C LEU A 68 -22.73 -2.81 -6.20
N GLU A 69 -22.85 -3.96 -6.85
CA GLU A 69 -22.99 -5.26 -6.19
C GLU A 69 -21.76 -5.62 -5.36
N SER A 70 -20.57 -5.37 -5.89
CA SER A 70 -19.29 -5.55 -5.18
C SER A 70 -19.24 -4.68 -3.92
N GLU A 71 -19.63 -3.41 -4.04
CA GLU A 71 -19.68 -2.46 -2.93
C GLU A 71 -20.73 -2.86 -1.87
N LEU A 72 -21.94 -3.21 -2.29
CA LEU A 72 -23.00 -3.71 -1.41
C LEU A 72 -22.54 -4.95 -0.65
N ALA A 73 -21.85 -5.86 -1.33
CA ALA A 73 -21.36 -7.08 -0.72
C ALA A 73 -20.25 -6.83 0.32
N MET A 74 -19.43 -5.78 0.16
CA MET A 74 -18.48 -5.34 1.19
C MET A 74 -19.16 -4.65 2.36
N ARG A 75 -20.15 -3.78 2.09
CA ARG A 75 -20.92 -3.11 3.15
C ARG A 75 -21.67 -4.12 4.02
N ARG A 76 -22.25 -5.18 3.43
CA ARG A 76 -22.86 -6.28 4.20
C ARG A 76 -21.88 -7.03 5.12
N LEU A 77 -20.57 -6.87 4.93
CA LEU A 77 -19.54 -7.36 5.85
C LEU A 77 -19.20 -6.34 6.96
N GLY A 78 -19.97 -5.26 7.07
CA GLY A 78 -19.73 -4.17 8.01
C GLY A 78 -18.62 -3.20 7.59
N LEU A 79 -18.18 -3.25 6.33
CA LEU A 79 -17.00 -2.53 5.87
C LEU A 79 -17.33 -1.47 4.83
N ALA A 80 -16.74 -0.28 4.98
CA ALA A 80 -16.75 0.73 3.95
C ALA A 80 -15.68 0.39 2.89
N PRO A 81 -16.07 0.20 1.62
CA PRO A 81 -15.08 0.04 0.56
C PRO A 81 -14.30 1.34 0.36
N LEU A 82 -13.00 1.19 0.11
CA LEU A 82 -12.08 2.25 -0.21
C LEU A 82 -12.35 2.80 -1.61
N SER A 83 -12.28 4.11 -1.74
CA SER A 83 -12.22 4.80 -3.02
C SER A 83 -10.95 4.43 -3.78
N ALA A 84 -10.96 4.66 -5.10
CA ALA A 84 -9.79 4.42 -5.96
C ALA A 84 -8.57 5.24 -5.51
N GLU A 85 -8.80 6.46 -5.01
CA GLU A 85 -7.76 7.36 -4.51
C GLU A 85 -7.14 6.82 -3.22
N GLU A 86 -7.96 6.35 -2.27
CA GLU A 86 -7.47 5.73 -1.04
C GLU A 86 -6.66 4.47 -1.32
N ILE A 87 -7.12 3.63 -2.25
CA ILE A 87 -6.36 2.43 -2.67
C ILE A 87 -4.98 2.83 -3.21
N GLN A 88 -4.90 3.88 -4.03
CA GLN A 88 -3.63 4.36 -4.56
C GLN A 88 -2.70 4.90 -3.46
N LEU A 89 -3.24 5.66 -2.51
CA LEU A 89 -2.48 6.16 -1.36
C LEU A 89 -1.93 5.00 -0.53
N TRP A 90 -2.77 4.00 -0.22
CA TRP A 90 -2.34 2.81 0.49
C TRP A 90 -1.26 2.02 -0.25
N ARG A 91 -1.40 1.84 -1.57
CA ARG A 91 -0.38 1.18 -2.39
C ARG A 91 0.94 1.95 -2.44
N ALA A 92 0.90 3.27 -2.43
CA ALA A 92 2.09 4.10 -2.40
C ALA A 92 2.78 4.09 -1.02
N TRP A 93 1.99 4.03 0.06
CA TRP A 93 2.49 3.98 1.42
C TRP A 93 3.03 2.59 1.81
N LEU A 94 2.28 1.54 1.48
CA LEU A 94 2.54 0.12 1.74
C LEU A 94 2.72 -0.61 0.40
N PRO A 95 3.90 -0.48 -0.25
CA PRO A 95 4.11 -0.95 -1.60
C PRO A 95 4.11 -2.47 -1.72
N THR A 96 4.58 -3.19 -0.70
CA THR A 96 4.70 -4.65 -0.77
C THR A 96 3.40 -5.29 -0.32
N ALA A 97 2.91 -6.27 -1.09
CA ALA A 97 1.74 -7.07 -0.76
C ALA A 97 2.13 -8.54 -0.59
N TYR A 98 1.61 -9.13 0.48
CA TYR A 98 1.67 -10.54 0.83
C TYR A 98 0.26 -11.11 0.76
N ARG A 99 -0.02 -11.89 -0.29
CA ARG A 99 -1.35 -12.47 -0.49
C ARG A 99 -1.53 -13.64 0.44
N VAL A 100 -2.67 -13.68 1.11
CA VAL A 100 -3.14 -14.84 1.87
C VAL A 100 -3.42 -15.97 0.88
N GLU A 101 -2.38 -16.73 0.53
CA GLU A 101 -2.49 -17.93 -0.29
C GLU A 101 -3.12 -19.04 0.55
N TYR A 102 -4.41 -19.28 0.33
CA TYR A 102 -5.19 -20.47 0.71
C TYR A 102 -4.89 -21.09 2.09
N LEU A 103 -5.68 -20.70 3.09
CA LEU A 103 -6.42 -21.77 3.77
C LEU A 103 -7.45 -22.22 2.76
N ARG A 104 -7.44 -23.52 2.41
CA ARG A 104 -8.46 -24.15 1.56
C ARG A 104 -9.82 -23.64 2.02
N CYS A 105 -10.41 -22.76 1.22
CA CYS A 105 -11.83 -22.48 1.34
C CYS A 105 -12.52 -23.84 1.25
N GLU A 106 -13.20 -24.30 2.32
CA GLU A 106 -13.93 -25.57 2.29
C GLU A 106 -14.93 -25.62 1.12
N CYS A 107 -15.24 -24.46 0.54
CA CYS A 107 -15.96 -24.27 -0.71
C CYS A 107 -15.30 -24.85 -1.98
N GLY A 108 -14.08 -25.41 -1.91
CA GLY A 108 -13.41 -26.08 -3.04
C GLY A 108 -12.89 -25.16 -4.16
N ARG A 109 -13.00 -23.83 -4.03
CA ARG A 109 -12.48 -22.90 -5.04
C ARG A 109 -10.97 -22.68 -4.86
N THR A 110 -10.16 -23.31 -5.69
CA THR A 110 -8.77 -22.91 -5.90
C THR A 110 -8.75 -21.64 -6.75
N ARG A 111 -8.31 -20.52 -6.19
CA ARG A 111 -8.01 -19.33 -7.01
C ARG A 111 -6.61 -19.52 -7.63
N GLN A 112 -6.36 -18.84 -8.74
CA GLN A 112 -5.09 -18.95 -9.45
C GLN A 112 -3.94 -18.36 -8.62
N LYS A 113 -2.84 -19.11 -8.52
CA LYS A 113 -1.54 -18.58 -8.10
C LYS A 113 -1.12 -17.52 -9.12
N ALA A 114 -0.70 -16.34 -8.67
CA ALA A 114 -0.22 -15.32 -9.60
C ALA A 114 1.00 -15.87 -10.37
N PRO A 115 1.11 -15.60 -11.69
CA PRO A 115 2.28 -16.05 -12.46
C PRO A 115 3.56 -15.44 -11.88
N PHE A 116 4.64 -16.23 -11.95
CA PHE A 116 5.95 -15.92 -11.37
C PHE A 116 6.43 -14.49 -11.71
N GLY A 117 6.79 -13.74 -10.68
CA GLY A 117 7.58 -12.50 -10.78
C GLY A 117 6.82 -11.17 -10.74
N TRP A 118 5.49 -11.17 -10.87
CA TRP A 118 4.70 -9.91 -10.96
C TRP A 118 3.39 -9.93 -10.16
N GLY A 119 3.35 -10.73 -9.09
CA GLY A 119 2.20 -10.84 -8.20
C GLY A 119 2.55 -10.57 -6.74
N PRO A 120 1.55 -10.42 -5.87
CA PRO A 120 1.78 -10.36 -4.44
C PRO A 120 2.51 -11.62 -3.96
N ARG A 121 3.40 -11.46 -2.97
CA ARG A 121 4.21 -12.55 -2.42
C ARG A 121 3.34 -13.54 -1.64
N PRO A 122 3.71 -14.82 -1.52
CA PRO A 122 3.03 -15.75 -0.62
C PRO A 122 2.98 -15.24 0.82
N PHE A 123 1.86 -15.46 1.50
CA PHE A 123 1.71 -15.10 2.92
C PHE A 123 2.76 -15.73 3.83
N ALA A 124 3.19 -16.96 3.50
CA ALA A 124 4.21 -17.69 4.23
C ALA A 124 5.56 -16.95 4.29
N ASP A 125 5.81 -16.02 3.36
CA ASP A 125 7.04 -15.23 3.28
C ASP A 125 6.99 -13.96 4.15
N TYR A 126 5.88 -13.70 4.84
CA TYR A 126 5.71 -12.51 5.69
C TYR A 126 6.42 -12.67 7.03
N ASN A 127 7.48 -11.86 7.27
CA ASN A 127 8.33 -11.98 8.47
C ASN A 127 8.81 -10.65 9.07
N PHE A 128 8.20 -9.52 8.71
CA PHE A 128 8.67 -8.17 9.12
C PHE A 128 8.20 -7.76 10.50
N ASP A 129 7.07 -8.30 10.95
CA ASP A 129 6.54 -8.06 12.28
C ASP A 129 5.72 -9.25 12.77
N ARG A 130 5.18 -9.13 13.98
CA ARG A 130 4.29 -10.13 14.56
C ARG A 130 2.84 -9.71 14.38
N VAL A 131 2.14 -10.40 13.48
CA VAL A 131 0.71 -10.21 13.27
C VAL A 131 -0.05 -10.49 14.58
N PRO A 132 -0.88 -9.55 15.09
CA PRO A 132 -1.66 -9.76 16.30
C PRO A 132 -2.65 -10.91 16.14
N LYS A 133 -2.90 -11.65 17.24
CA LYS A 133 -3.84 -12.79 17.26
C LYS A 133 -5.21 -12.42 16.68
N ARG A 134 -5.75 -11.24 17.01
CA ARG A 134 -7.05 -10.78 16.49
C ARG A 134 -7.10 -10.69 14.97
N VAL A 135 -5.99 -10.28 14.35
CA VAL A 135 -5.87 -10.21 12.89
C VAL A 135 -5.75 -11.61 12.29
N LEU A 136 -5.00 -12.52 12.93
CA LEU A 136 -4.93 -13.92 12.51
C LEU A 136 -6.30 -14.61 12.60
N ASP A 137 -7.04 -14.39 13.70
CA ASP A 137 -8.40 -14.91 13.89
C ASP A 137 -9.35 -14.35 12.81
N LEU A 138 -9.22 -13.07 12.46
CA LEU A 138 -9.97 -12.46 11.36
C LEU A 138 -9.65 -13.10 10.01
N ILE A 139 -8.37 -13.30 9.69
CA ILE A 139 -7.93 -13.99 8.46
C ILE A 139 -8.52 -15.40 8.40
N ALA A 140 -8.38 -16.18 9.48
CA ALA A 140 -8.91 -17.54 9.55
C ALA A 140 -10.43 -17.57 9.32
N ARG A 141 -11.20 -16.68 9.96
CA ARG A 141 -12.65 -16.56 9.77
C ARG A 141 -13.02 -16.24 8.32
N MET A 142 -12.38 -15.23 7.73
CA MET A 142 -12.67 -14.81 6.35
C MET A 142 -12.34 -15.92 5.33
N CYS A 143 -11.28 -16.68 5.57
CA CYS A 143 -10.92 -17.84 4.76
C CYS A 143 -11.98 -18.95 4.85
N ASN A 144 -12.42 -19.29 6.07
CA ASN A 144 -13.42 -20.35 6.29
C ASN A 144 -14.78 -19.98 5.68
N GLU A 145 -15.21 -18.74 5.86
CA GLU A 145 -16.55 -18.29 5.44
C GLU A 145 -16.63 -17.88 3.96
N CYS A 146 -15.53 -17.96 3.20
CA CYS A 146 -15.50 -17.67 1.77
C CYS A 146 -16.00 -16.25 1.41
N LYS A 147 -15.97 -15.32 2.39
CA LYS A 147 -16.65 -14.03 2.27
C LYS A 147 -15.98 -13.09 1.28
N LEU A 148 -14.69 -13.29 1.06
CA LEU A 148 -13.83 -12.45 0.22
C LEU A 148 -13.31 -13.21 -0.99
N ASP A 149 -13.03 -12.42 -2.02
CA ASP A 149 -12.36 -12.89 -3.21
C ASP A 149 -10.85 -13.00 -3.04
N TRP A 150 -10.28 -12.12 -2.24
CA TRP A 150 -8.87 -12.17 -1.91
C TRP A 150 -8.62 -11.38 -0.64
N ALA A 151 -7.52 -11.71 0.03
CA ALA A 151 -6.98 -10.93 1.12
C ALA A 151 -5.46 -10.81 0.97
N GLU A 152 -4.91 -9.67 1.36
CA GLU A 152 -3.46 -9.43 1.37
C GLU A 152 -3.07 -8.56 2.55
N ILE A 153 -1.91 -8.84 3.13
CA ILE A 153 -1.23 -7.91 4.02
C ILE A 153 -0.38 -7.00 3.16
N ARG A 154 -0.54 -5.69 3.30
CA ARG A 154 0.40 -4.72 2.73
C ARG A 154 1.31 -4.17 3.81
N THR A 155 2.59 -4.00 3.48
CA THR A 155 3.62 -3.46 4.35
C THR A 155 4.65 -2.67 3.56
N SER A 156 5.42 -1.84 4.24
CA SER A 156 6.63 -1.21 3.70
C SER A 156 7.89 -2.08 3.83
N GLU A 157 7.79 -3.27 4.44
CA GLU A 157 8.93 -4.14 4.80
C GLU A 157 9.95 -3.45 5.73
N ARG A 158 9.51 -2.43 6.48
CA ARG A 158 10.34 -1.75 7.48
C ARG A 158 9.73 -2.03 8.85
N ALA A 159 10.55 -2.39 9.82
CA ALA A 159 10.12 -2.47 11.21
C ALA A 159 9.46 -1.14 11.63
N ALA A 160 8.45 -1.19 12.49
CA ALA A 160 7.72 -0.01 13.00
C ALA A 160 6.86 0.76 11.96
N GLN A 161 6.41 0.13 10.87
CA GLN A 161 5.48 0.76 9.93
C GLN A 161 4.17 -0.02 9.84
N ASP A 162 3.11 0.58 10.38
CA ASP A 162 1.71 0.10 10.40
C ASP A 162 1.29 -0.71 9.15
N PRO A 163 1.46 -2.04 9.11
CA PRO A 163 0.86 -2.84 8.06
C PRO A 163 -0.66 -2.75 8.07
N GLY A 164 -1.24 -3.04 6.91
CA GLY A 164 -2.68 -3.12 6.72
C GLY A 164 -3.09 -4.45 6.14
N LEU A 165 -4.14 -5.05 6.70
CA LEU A 165 -4.85 -6.18 6.10
C LEU A 165 -5.93 -5.64 5.18
N PHE A 166 -5.82 -5.94 3.89
CA PHE A 166 -6.78 -5.57 2.86
C PHE A 166 -7.50 -6.81 2.36
N GLY A 167 -8.74 -6.62 1.91
CA GLY A 167 -9.52 -7.66 1.27
C GLY A 167 -10.37 -7.10 0.16
N GLY A 168 -10.71 -7.95 -0.80
CA GLY A 168 -11.52 -7.56 -1.94
C GLY A 168 -12.69 -8.50 -2.21
N LYS A 169 -13.73 -7.96 -2.83
CA LYS A 169 -14.88 -8.69 -3.36
C LYS A 169 -15.33 -8.04 -4.65
N GLY A 170 -15.27 -8.77 -5.76
CA GLY A 170 -15.30 -8.23 -7.10
C GLY A 170 -14.27 -7.10 -7.24
N ASN A 171 -14.76 -5.91 -7.57
CA ASN A 171 -13.95 -4.71 -7.75
C ASN A 171 -13.85 -3.84 -6.49
N ALA A 172 -14.55 -4.18 -5.41
CA ALA A 172 -14.53 -3.44 -4.17
C ALA A 172 -13.38 -3.92 -3.27
N VAL A 173 -12.68 -2.99 -2.64
CA VAL A 173 -11.55 -3.24 -1.74
C VAL A 173 -11.82 -2.55 -0.42
N ALA A 174 -11.54 -3.19 0.70
CA ALA A 174 -11.65 -2.58 2.02
C ALA A 174 -10.41 -2.86 2.87
N LEU A 175 -10.19 -1.99 3.85
CA LEU A 175 -9.20 -2.16 4.91
C LEU A 175 -9.87 -2.84 6.10
N PHE A 176 -9.34 -3.99 6.51
CA PHE A 176 -9.92 -4.84 7.56
C PHE A 176 -9.28 -4.60 8.91
N ALA A 177 -7.97 -4.42 8.92
CA ALA A 177 -7.22 -4.18 10.13
C ALA A 177 -5.91 -3.44 9.85
N ARG A 178 -5.42 -2.75 10.87
CA ARG A 178 -4.06 -2.21 10.96
C ARG A 178 -3.48 -2.55 12.31
N TRP A 179 -2.17 -2.73 12.37
CA TRP A 179 -1.46 -2.94 13.62
C TRP A 179 -0.09 -2.30 13.56
N GLY A 180 0.49 -2.01 14.72
CA GLY A 180 1.83 -1.43 14.87
C GLY A 180 2.58 -2.05 16.04
N GLY A 181 3.78 -1.53 16.34
CA GLY A 181 4.50 -1.89 17.55
C GLY A 181 3.69 -1.60 18.83
N SER A 182 4.01 -2.28 19.94
CA SER A 182 3.30 -2.18 21.23
C SER A 182 3.15 -0.76 21.79
N ASP A 183 4.05 0.15 21.42
CA ASP A 183 4.07 1.53 21.89
C ASP A 183 3.81 2.56 20.76
N GLU A 184 3.46 2.09 19.56
CA GLU A 184 3.29 2.94 18.38
C GLU A 184 1.82 3.35 18.20
N ARG A 185 1.59 4.66 18.11
CA ARG A 185 0.31 5.20 17.66
C ARG A 185 0.18 4.95 16.16
N LEU A 186 -0.90 4.28 15.76
CA LEU A 186 -1.22 4.11 14.35
C LEU A 186 -1.33 5.48 13.67
N ILE A 187 -0.64 5.62 12.55
CA ILE A 187 -0.56 6.81 11.73
C ILE A 187 -1.95 7.10 11.16
N SER A 188 -2.45 8.31 11.32
CA SER A 188 -3.72 8.72 10.73
C SER A 188 -3.65 8.75 9.20
N PHE A 189 -4.79 8.59 8.52
CA PHE A 189 -4.82 8.63 7.06
C PHE A 189 -4.31 9.97 6.49
N GLU A 190 -4.57 11.08 7.19
CA GLU A 190 -4.05 12.40 6.80
C GLU A 190 -2.52 12.51 6.97
N GLU A 191 -1.93 11.82 7.95
CA GLU A 191 -0.48 11.72 8.10
C GLU A 191 0.14 10.88 6.98
N ILE A 192 -0.51 9.81 6.55
CA ILE A 192 -0.10 9.04 5.37
C ILE A 192 -0.07 9.95 4.14
N ARG A 193 -1.13 10.74 3.93
CA ARG A 193 -1.23 11.71 2.82
C ARG A 193 -0.10 12.75 2.87
N ARG A 194 0.14 13.34 4.04
CA ARG A 194 1.25 14.29 4.26
C ARG A 194 2.61 13.65 4.04
N GLY A 195 2.81 12.43 4.52
CA GLY A 195 4.05 11.67 4.35
C GLY A 195 4.35 11.37 2.88
N LEU A 196 3.35 10.96 2.10
CA LEU A 196 3.48 10.75 0.66
C LEU A 196 3.79 12.05 -0.09
N ALA A 197 3.12 13.15 0.25
CA ALA A 197 3.42 14.47 -0.33
C ALA A 197 4.85 14.93 -0.02
N ALA A 198 5.36 14.65 1.18
CA ALA A 198 6.76 14.93 1.54
C ALA A 198 7.75 14.08 0.74
N ARG A 199 7.49 12.76 0.59
CA ARG A 199 8.31 11.86 -0.26
C ARG A 199 8.32 12.32 -1.71
N GLY A 200 7.16 12.71 -2.25
CA GLY A 200 7.03 13.25 -3.61
C GLY A 200 7.83 14.54 -3.82
N ARG A 201 7.80 15.47 -2.86
CA ARG A 201 8.58 16.71 -2.89
C ARG A 201 10.08 16.48 -2.80
N ALA A 202 10.54 15.55 -1.97
CA ALA A 202 11.96 15.20 -1.89
C ALA A 202 12.49 14.62 -3.23
N LEU A 203 11.68 13.78 -3.89
CA LEU A 203 11.99 13.22 -5.21
C LEU A 203 11.99 14.28 -6.33
N THR A 204 11.10 15.28 -6.29
CA THR A 204 11.13 16.38 -7.26
C THR A 204 12.31 17.32 -7.03
N TRP A 205 12.64 17.64 -5.78
CA TRP A 205 13.83 18.45 -5.45
C TRP A 205 15.13 17.77 -5.89
N SER A 206 15.28 16.47 -5.66
CA SER A 206 16.43 15.71 -6.15
C SER A 206 16.52 15.74 -7.69
N ARG A 207 15.40 15.66 -8.40
CA ARG A 207 15.38 15.72 -9.87
C ARG A 207 15.68 17.11 -10.43
N VAL A 208 15.17 18.17 -9.80
CA VAL A 208 15.44 19.55 -10.20
C VAL A 208 16.89 19.92 -9.92
N ALA A 209 17.45 19.51 -8.77
CA ALA A 209 18.86 19.70 -8.47
C ALA A 209 19.76 18.98 -9.48
N SER A 210 19.44 17.72 -9.81
CA SER A 210 20.19 16.93 -10.81
C SER A 210 20.12 17.55 -12.22
N GLY A 211 18.93 18.01 -12.64
CA GLY A 211 18.72 18.65 -13.93
C GLY A 211 19.39 20.03 -14.02
N GLY A 212 19.31 20.83 -12.96
CA GLY A 212 19.95 22.14 -12.87
C GLY A 212 21.47 22.07 -12.93
N VAL A 213 22.09 21.09 -12.26
CA VAL A 213 23.55 20.88 -12.32
C VAL A 213 24.00 20.49 -13.73
N LEU A 214 23.24 19.65 -14.45
CA LEU A 214 23.57 19.29 -15.84
C LEU A 214 23.44 20.47 -16.80
N VAL A 215 22.41 21.30 -16.64
CA VAL A 215 22.23 22.51 -17.45
C VAL A 215 23.32 23.54 -17.15
N ALA A 216 23.65 23.76 -15.88
CA ALA A 216 24.74 24.67 -15.49
C ALA A 216 26.11 24.19 -16.00
N ALA A 217 26.40 22.89 -15.91
CA ALA A 217 27.63 22.30 -16.44
C ALA A 217 27.71 22.44 -17.97
N PHE A 218 26.59 22.30 -18.68
CA PHE A 218 26.51 22.50 -20.13
C PHE A 218 26.84 23.95 -20.52
N PHE A 219 26.25 24.94 -19.85
CA PHE A 219 26.56 26.36 -20.12
C PHE A 219 27.98 26.76 -19.72
N ALA A 220 28.50 26.21 -18.62
CA ALA A 220 29.89 26.42 -18.21
C ALA A 220 30.88 25.85 -19.26
N ALA A 221 30.59 24.68 -19.83
CA ALA A 221 31.39 24.10 -20.90
C ALA A 221 31.35 24.94 -22.19
N ILE A 222 30.19 25.52 -22.54
CA ILE A 222 30.08 26.46 -23.68
C ILE A 222 30.91 27.73 -23.41
N GLY A 223 30.81 28.31 -22.21
CA GLY A 223 31.59 29.50 -21.84
C GLY A 223 33.10 29.26 -21.89
N LEU A 224 33.55 28.11 -21.40
CA LEU A 224 34.96 27.68 -21.49
C LEU A 224 35.41 27.45 -22.94
N ALA A 225 34.56 26.89 -23.79
CA ALA A 225 34.87 26.67 -25.21
C ALA A 225 34.98 27.99 -25.99
N MET A 226 34.19 29.01 -25.64
CA MET A 226 34.27 30.34 -26.27
C MET A 226 35.52 31.13 -25.86
N TRP A 227 36.19 30.75 -24.77
CA TRP A 227 37.40 31.43 -24.28
C TRP A 227 38.71 30.79 -24.76
N ALA A 228 38.63 29.67 -25.49
CA ALA A 228 39.81 28.99 -26.03
C ALA A 228 40.31 29.66 -27.34
N PRO A 229 41.63 29.82 -27.52
CA PRO A 229 42.20 30.47 -28.70
C PRO A 229 41.91 29.69 -30.01
N PRO A 230 41.74 30.40 -31.15
CA PRO A 230 41.10 29.88 -32.36
C PRO A 230 41.93 28.88 -33.21
N GLU A 231 43.10 28.45 -32.77
CA GLU A 231 44.02 27.67 -33.63
C GLU A 231 43.69 26.18 -33.80
N SER A 232 42.49 25.71 -33.45
CA SER A 232 41.99 24.44 -34.00
C SER A 232 40.48 24.38 -34.05
N ASN A 233 39.90 24.98 -35.10
CA ASN A 233 38.48 24.87 -35.46
C ASN A 233 37.97 23.41 -35.44
N LEU A 234 38.85 22.44 -35.72
CA LEU A 234 38.54 21.01 -35.63
C LEU A 234 38.27 20.54 -34.19
N ARG A 235 39.04 21.01 -33.19
CA ARG A 235 38.85 20.60 -31.79
C ARG A 235 37.59 21.23 -31.21
N ALA A 236 37.32 22.50 -31.51
CA ALA A 236 36.09 23.16 -31.11
C ALA A 236 34.85 22.46 -31.71
N ALA A 237 34.90 22.10 -32.99
CA ALA A 237 33.83 21.35 -33.64
C ALA A 237 33.63 19.95 -33.04
N ILE A 238 34.72 19.18 -32.82
CA ILE A 238 34.64 17.85 -32.19
C ILE A 238 34.03 17.93 -30.79
N TRP A 239 34.40 18.95 -30.00
CA TRP A 239 33.82 19.16 -28.67
C TRP A 239 32.34 19.54 -28.73
N LEU A 240 31.94 20.42 -29.66
CA LEU A 240 30.54 20.82 -29.83
C LEU A 240 29.66 19.62 -30.21
N TRP A 241 30.16 18.75 -31.08
CA TRP A 241 29.49 17.50 -31.46
C TRP A 241 29.42 16.51 -30.29
N ALA A 242 30.51 16.32 -29.53
CA ALA A 242 30.53 15.42 -28.38
C ALA A 242 29.53 15.86 -27.30
N VAL A 243 29.48 17.16 -26.98
CA VAL A 243 28.55 17.70 -25.98
C VAL A 243 27.10 17.62 -26.48
N SER A 244 26.85 17.90 -27.76
CA SER A 244 25.52 17.76 -28.37
C SER A 244 25.03 16.30 -28.37
N ALA A 245 25.91 15.35 -28.67
CA ALA A 245 25.61 13.92 -28.65
C ALA A 245 25.28 13.41 -27.25
N VAL A 246 26.03 13.86 -26.22
CA VAL A 246 25.75 13.53 -24.81
C VAL A 246 24.41 14.13 -24.35
N GLY A 247 24.10 15.37 -24.76
CA GLY A 247 22.82 16.02 -24.49
C GLY A 247 21.63 15.27 -25.13
N LEU A 248 21.78 14.84 -26.39
CA LEU A 248 20.77 14.04 -27.08
C LEU A 248 20.59 12.66 -26.44
N ALA A 249 21.68 11.97 -26.08
CA ALA A 249 21.63 10.66 -25.44
C ALA A 249 20.96 10.71 -24.06
N THR A 250 21.23 11.75 -23.27
CA THR A 250 20.58 11.95 -21.96
C THR A 250 19.11 12.30 -22.08
N ALA A 251 18.72 13.16 -23.04
CA ALA A 251 17.32 13.43 -23.34
C ALA A 251 16.58 12.16 -23.80
N ALA A 252 17.18 11.38 -24.70
CA ALA A 252 16.63 10.12 -25.18
C ALA A 252 16.50 9.08 -24.06
N ALA A 253 17.50 8.96 -23.18
CA ALA A 253 17.42 8.08 -22.00
C ALA A 253 16.32 8.52 -21.02
N GLY A 254 16.13 9.82 -20.82
CA GLY A 254 15.04 10.38 -20.02
C GLY A 254 13.66 10.08 -20.60
N ILE A 255 13.50 10.25 -21.92
CA ILE A 255 12.26 9.93 -22.65
C ILE A 255 12.00 8.42 -22.63
N TRP A 256 13.02 7.59 -22.84
CA TRP A 256 12.91 6.13 -22.81
C TRP A 256 12.50 5.62 -21.42
N LYS A 257 13.10 6.16 -20.35
CA LYS A 257 12.73 5.84 -18.97
C LYS A 257 11.30 6.30 -18.65
N ARG A 258 10.86 7.47 -19.12
CA ARG A 258 9.45 7.91 -19.07
C ARG A 258 8.51 6.97 -19.82
N SER A 259 8.93 6.46 -20.99
CA SER A 259 8.13 5.52 -21.78
C SER A 259 7.99 4.14 -21.12
N ARG A 260 9.02 3.67 -20.40
CA ARG A 260 8.95 2.45 -19.58
C ARG A 260 8.03 2.62 -18.39
N VAL A 261 8.08 3.76 -17.70
CA VAL A 261 7.17 4.04 -16.58
C VAL A 261 5.72 4.19 -17.07
N ARG A 262 5.48 4.88 -18.20
CA ARG A 262 4.14 4.97 -18.80
C ARG A 262 3.62 3.63 -19.30
N ARG A 263 4.47 2.75 -19.85
CA ARG A 263 4.07 1.38 -20.20
C ARG A 263 3.79 0.51 -18.96
N ALA A 264 4.59 0.62 -17.91
CA ALA A 264 4.30 -0.03 -16.63
C ALA A 264 2.97 0.44 -16.03
N PHE A 265 2.60 1.71 -16.22
CA PHE A 265 1.27 2.23 -15.86
C PHE A 265 0.17 1.73 -16.81
N ALA A 266 0.37 1.69 -18.12
CA ALA A 266 -0.65 1.26 -19.08
C ALA A 266 -1.03 -0.24 -18.95
N TYR A 267 -0.14 -1.10 -18.45
CA TYR A 267 -0.43 -2.51 -18.20
C TYR A 267 -0.93 -2.81 -16.77
N ALA A 268 -0.84 -1.86 -15.85
CA ALA A 268 -1.47 -1.96 -14.52
C ALA A 268 -2.95 -1.54 -14.52
N PHE A 269 -3.47 -1.11 -15.68
CA PHE A 269 -4.85 -0.62 -15.91
C PHE A 269 -5.60 -1.42 -16.99
N ARG A 270 -5.18 -2.66 -17.25
CA ARG A 270 -6.01 -3.71 -17.86
C ARG A 270 -6.24 -4.79 -16.83
#